data_AF-A0A916ESL2-F1
#
_entry.id   AF-A0A916ESL2-F1
#
_cell.length_a   1.000
_cell.length_b   1.000
_cell.length_c   1.000
_cell.angle_alpha   90.00
_cell.angle_beta   90.00
_cell.angle_gamma   90.00
#
_symmetry.space_group_name_H-M   'P 1'
#
loop_
_entity.id
_entity.type
_entity.pdbx_description
1 polymer ?
#
loop_
_entity_poly.entity_id
_entity_poly.type
_entity_poly.pdbx_seq_one_letter_code
_entity_poly.pdbx_strand_id
1 'polypeptide(L)'
;MPITLPDYTPPDVQRAAVAAGFAPLVVLMGFAAMVVRLIDVDTGFALFAACTVWVMYEMHEFERLLDAYNCQYVSRYLAWRTAAALRALLEVPGTAEPTRAFVMGFLDGERVLLHGQPRPR
;
A
#
# COMPACT_ATOMS: atom_id res chain seq x y z
N MET A 1 6.44 11.71 26.60
CA MET A 1 5.21 11.59 25.79
C MET A 1 4.88 10.11 25.67
N PRO A 2 3.65 9.66 25.99
CA PRO A 2 3.28 8.26 25.78
C PRO A 2 3.37 7.93 24.29
N ILE A 3 4.01 6.81 23.96
CA ILE A 3 4.12 6.30 22.59
C ILE A 3 2.77 5.67 22.26
N THR A 4 1.89 6.43 21.64
CA THR A 4 0.65 5.90 21.04
C THR A 4 0.99 5.27 19.70
N LEU A 5 0.70 3.98 19.53
CA LEU A 5 0.71 3.38 18.19
C LEU A 5 -0.31 4.14 17.34
N PRO A 6 0.08 4.71 16.19
CA PRO A 6 -0.90 5.32 15.32
C PRO A 6 -1.89 4.26 14.80
N ASP A 7 -3.11 4.68 14.49
CA ASP A 7 -4.15 3.77 14.00
C ASP A 7 -3.83 3.28 12.58
N TYR A 8 -4.15 2.01 12.32
CA TYR A 8 -4.03 1.40 10.99
C TYR A 8 -5.23 1.82 10.14
N THR A 9 -5.05 2.82 9.27
CA THR A 9 -6.05 3.25 8.30
C THR A 9 -5.56 2.92 6.88
N PRO A 10 -5.91 1.75 6.31
CA PRO A 10 -5.49 1.38 4.97
C PRO A 10 -6.13 2.30 3.91
N PRO A 11 -5.55 2.40 2.70
CA PRO A 11 -6.17 3.12 1.59
C PRO A 11 -7.57 2.58 1.29
N ASP A 12 -8.48 3.48 0.90
CA ASP A 12 -9.83 3.10 0.51
C ASP A 12 -9.82 2.29 -0.78
N VAL A 13 -10.21 1.01 -0.68
CA VAL A 13 -10.30 0.06 -1.80
C VAL A 13 -11.59 0.22 -2.61
N GLN A 14 -12.55 1.01 -2.14
CA GLN A 14 -13.92 1.02 -2.67
C GLN A 14 -13.97 1.45 -4.14
N ARG A 15 -13.24 2.50 -4.53
CA ARG A 15 -13.26 3.02 -5.91
C ARG A 15 -12.64 2.04 -6.90
N ALA A 16 -11.50 1.48 -6.54
CA ALA A 16 -10.81 0.42 -7.25
C ALA A 16 -11.72 -0.82 -7.45
N ALA A 17 -12.39 -1.26 -6.39
CA ALA A 17 -13.32 -2.38 -6.43
C ALA A 17 -14.55 -2.11 -7.31
N VAL A 18 -15.11 -0.90 -7.25
CA VAL A 18 -16.23 -0.48 -8.11
C VAL A 18 -15.82 -0.51 -9.57
N ALA A 19 -14.67 0.07 -9.92
CA ALA A 19 -14.20 0.08 -11.31
C ALA A 19 -13.96 -1.35 -11.83
N ALA A 20 -13.25 -2.19 -11.06
CA ALA A 20 -12.98 -3.57 -11.43
C ALA A 20 -14.25 -4.44 -11.53
N GLY A 21 -15.27 -4.16 -10.70
CA GLY A 21 -16.54 -4.90 -10.70
C GLY A 21 -17.52 -4.45 -11.78
N PHE A 22 -17.64 -3.13 -12.03
CA PHE A 22 -18.64 -2.58 -12.95
C PHE A 22 -18.17 -2.46 -14.39
N ALA A 23 -16.89 -2.16 -14.64
CA ALA A 23 -16.40 -2.01 -16.01
C ALA A 23 -16.65 -3.26 -16.89
N PRO A 24 -16.44 -4.51 -16.41
CA PRO A 24 -16.76 -5.70 -17.20
C PRO A 24 -18.25 -5.82 -17.55
N LEU A 25 -19.14 -5.41 -16.64
CA LEU A 25 -20.59 -5.43 -16.89
C LEU A 25 -20.99 -4.42 -17.97
N VAL A 26 -20.40 -3.22 -17.93
CA VAL A 26 -20.64 -2.18 -18.95
C VAL A 26 -20.15 -2.67 -20.32
N VAL A 27 -18.95 -3.25 -20.39
CA VAL A 27 -18.42 -3.82 -21.63
C VAL A 27 -19.30 -4.96 -22.15
N LEU A 28 -19.77 -5.86 -21.28
CA LEU A 28 -20.66 -6.95 -21.65
C LEU A 28 -21.99 -6.43 -22.22
N MET A 29 -22.60 -5.44 -21.57
CA MET A 29 -23.83 -4.80 -22.06
C MET A 29 -23.61 -4.10 -23.41
N GLY A 30 -22.50 -3.38 -23.58
CA GLY A 30 -22.14 -2.76 -24.84
C GLY A 30 -21.93 -3.78 -25.96
N PHE A 31 -21.25 -4.89 -25.66
CA PHE A 31 -21.07 -5.98 -26.61
C PHE A 31 -22.41 -6.60 -27.01
N ALA A 32 -23.29 -6.88 -26.04
CA ALA A 32 -24.64 -7.39 -26.33
C ALA A 32 -25.44 -6.42 -27.22
N ALA A 33 -25.40 -5.12 -26.91
CA ALA A 33 -26.06 -4.08 -27.70
C ALA A 33 -25.52 -4.00 -29.14
N MET A 34 -24.21 -4.18 -29.33
CA MET A 34 -23.58 -4.24 -30.65
C MET A 34 -24.06 -5.46 -31.44
N VAL A 35 -24.13 -6.64 -30.81
CA VAL A 35 -24.60 -7.88 -31.46
C VAL A 35 -26.05 -7.77 -31.92
N VAL A 36 -26.93 -7.15 -31.13
CA VAL A 36 -28.33 -6.90 -31.52
C VAL A 36 -28.52 -5.65 -32.40
N ARG A 37 -27.42 -5.02 -32.83
CA ARG A 37 -27.40 -3.82 -33.69
C ARG A 37 -28.11 -2.59 -33.11
N LEU A 38 -28.09 -2.45 -31.78
CA LEU A 38 -28.56 -1.24 -31.10
C LEU A 38 -27.51 -0.12 -31.12
N ILE A 39 -26.23 -0.46 -31.27
CA ILE A 39 -25.12 0.48 -31.38
C ILE A 39 -24.18 0.06 -32.51
N ASP A 40 -23.47 1.04 -33.08
CA ASP A 40 -22.40 0.80 -34.04
C ASP A 40 -21.15 0.22 -33.39
N VAL A 41 -20.34 -0.47 -34.20
CA VAL A 41 -19.07 -1.08 -33.77
C VAL A 41 -18.11 -0.05 -33.19
N ASP A 42 -18.03 1.14 -33.79
CA ASP A 42 -17.19 2.23 -33.31
C ASP A 42 -17.58 2.67 -31.90
N THR A 43 -18.88 2.71 -31.60
CA THR A 43 -19.40 3.02 -30.26
C THR A 43 -19.02 1.93 -29.26
N GLY A 44 -19.11 0.66 -29.66
CA GLY A 44 -18.70 -0.48 -28.84
C GLY A 44 -17.21 -0.44 -28.48
N PHE A 45 -16.34 -0.13 -29.44
CA PHE A 45 -14.91 0.04 -29.21
C PHE A 45 -14.60 1.23 -28.31
N ALA A 46 -15.30 2.36 -28.48
CA ALA A 46 -15.14 3.51 -27.62
C ALA A 46 -15.50 3.19 -26.17
N LEU A 47 -16.59 2.45 -25.95
CA LEU A 47 -17.00 1.99 -24.61
C LEU A 47 -15.94 1.07 -23.98
N PHE A 48 -15.44 0.10 -24.75
CA PHE A 48 -14.39 -0.80 -24.30
C PHE A 48 -13.14 -0.03 -23.87
N ALA A 49 -12.65 0.87 -24.73
CA ALA A 49 -11.47 1.68 -24.43
C ALA A 49 -11.68 2.58 -23.20
N ALA A 50 -12.84 3.23 -23.08
CA ALA A 50 -13.16 4.05 -21.92
C ALA A 50 -13.17 3.24 -20.61
N CYS A 51 -13.77 2.04 -20.63
CA CYS A 51 -13.75 1.14 -19.48
C CYS A 51 -12.34 0.68 -19.12
N THR A 52 -11.50 0.34 -20.11
CA THR A 52 -10.09 -0.01 -19.86
C THR A 52 -9.33 1.14 -19.21
N VAL A 53 -9.43 2.35 -19.76
CA VAL A 53 -8.77 3.55 -19.21
C VAL A 53 -9.26 3.83 -17.79
N TRP A 54 -10.55 3.70 -17.54
CA TRP A 54 -11.11 3.91 -16.20
C TRP A 54 -10.54 2.93 -15.18
N VAL A 55 -10.53 1.62 -15.48
CA VAL A 55 -9.95 0.62 -14.56
C VAL A 55 -8.46 0.88 -14.34
N MET A 56 -7.70 1.14 -15.41
CA MET A 56 -6.27 1.43 -15.29
C MET A 56 -6.01 2.66 -14.43
N TYR A 57 -6.81 3.72 -14.59
CA TYR A 57 -6.69 4.92 -13.78
C TYR A 57 -6.95 4.64 -12.29
N GLU A 58 -8.03 3.93 -11.96
CA GLU A 58 -8.38 3.63 -10.56
C GLU A 58 -7.38 2.67 -9.90
N MET A 59 -6.86 1.68 -10.64
CA MET A 59 -5.79 0.80 -10.15
C MET A 59 -4.49 1.58 -9.92
N HIS A 60 -4.12 2.46 -10.85
CA HIS A 60 -2.91 3.27 -10.71
C HIS A 60 -2.99 4.24 -9.52
N GLU A 61 -4.15 4.85 -9.31
CA GLU A 61 -4.39 5.72 -8.16
C GLU A 61 -4.29 4.91 -6.85
N PHE A 62 -4.95 3.75 -6.81
CA PHE A 62 -4.90 2.85 -5.66
C PHE A 62 -3.46 2.40 -5.34
N GLU A 63 -2.68 1.99 -6.33
CA GLU A 63 -1.27 1.64 -6.18
C GLU A 63 -0.45 2.81 -5.61
N ARG A 64 -0.66 4.03 -6.15
CA ARG A 64 0.02 5.23 -5.67
C ARG A 64 -0.30 5.53 -4.20
N LEU A 65 -1.56 5.38 -3.79
CA LEU A 65 -1.96 5.55 -2.38
C LEU A 65 -1.39 4.46 -1.49
N LEU A 66 -1.36 3.22 -1.97
CA LEU A 66 -0.78 2.09 -1.26
C LEU A 66 0.72 2.27 -1.06
N ASP A 67 1.44 2.74 -2.07
CA ASP A 67 2.88 3.04 -1.97
C ASP A 67 3.14 4.18 -1.00
N ALA A 68 2.37 5.27 -1.07
CA ALA A 68 2.48 6.37 -0.13
C ALA A 68 2.19 5.90 1.31
N TYR A 69 1.15 5.08 1.49
CA TYR A 69 0.83 4.45 2.76
C TYR A 69 1.97 3.56 3.26
N ASN A 70 2.54 2.71 2.41
CA ASN A 70 3.64 1.82 2.75
C ASN A 70 4.91 2.59 3.14
N CYS A 71 5.26 3.66 2.40
CA CYS A 71 6.37 4.53 2.78
C CYS A 71 6.15 5.18 4.15
N GLN A 72 4.94 5.69 4.42
CA GLN A 72 4.60 6.25 5.72
C GLN A 72 4.63 5.17 6.82
N TYR A 73 4.09 3.99 6.55
CA TYR A 73 4.08 2.86 7.46
C TYR A 73 5.50 2.43 7.82
N VAL A 74 6.38 2.31 6.83
CA VAL A 74 7.80 2.00 7.05
C VAL A 74 8.45 3.07 7.91
N SER A 75 8.24 4.35 7.59
CA SER A 75 8.85 5.46 8.33
C SER A 75 8.37 5.55 9.79
N ARG A 76 7.09 5.25 10.07
CA ARG A 76 6.49 5.38 11.41
C ARG A 76 6.58 4.11 12.24
N TYR A 77 6.37 2.94 11.64
CA TYR A 77 6.21 1.68 12.37
C TYR A 77 7.34 0.68 12.17
N LEU A 78 8.17 0.83 11.14
CA LEU A 78 9.28 -0.10 10.89
C LEU A 78 10.64 0.53 11.20
N ALA A 79 10.76 1.86 11.16
CA ALA A 79 11.99 2.56 11.55
C ALA A 79 12.47 2.14 12.96
N TRP A 80 11.56 2.06 13.94
CA TRP A 80 11.88 1.64 15.31
C TRP A 80 12.20 0.14 15.47
N ARG A 81 11.87 -0.69 14.46
CA ARG A 81 12.16 -2.14 14.44
C ARG A 81 13.48 -2.47 13.74
N THR A 82 14.21 -1.47 13.24
CA THR A 82 15.53 -1.71 12.65
C THR A 82 16.59 -1.85 13.73
N ALA A 83 17.56 -2.76 13.52
CA ALA A 83 18.69 -2.93 14.43
C ALA A 83 19.48 -1.62 14.61
N ALA A 84 19.52 -0.77 13.58
CA ALA A 84 20.15 0.54 13.65
C ALA A 84 19.42 1.52 14.59
N ALA A 85 18.09 1.61 14.52
CA ALA A 85 17.31 2.46 15.43
C ALA A 85 17.36 1.96 16.88
N LEU A 86 17.35 0.63 17.06
CA LEU A 86 17.53 0.00 18.38
C LEU A 86 18.93 0.29 18.96
N ARG A 87 19.98 0.24 18.14
CA ARG A 87 21.34 0.65 18.55
C ARG A 87 21.41 2.13 18.89
N ALA A 88 20.82 3.00 18.08
CA ALA A 88 20.75 4.44 18.38
C ALA A 88 20.04 4.72 19.72
N LEU A 89 19.02 3.93 20.08
CA LEU A 89 18.33 4.04 21.38
C LEU A 89 19.25 3.73 22.59
N LEU A 90 20.25 2.86 22.41
CA LEU A 90 21.25 2.52 23.44
C LEU A 90 22.27 3.64 23.65
N GLU A 91 22.50 4.47 22.61
CA GLU A 91 23.44 5.59 22.62
C GLU A 91 22.84 6.87 23.23
N VAL A 92 21.50 6.97 23.34
CA VAL A 92 20.83 8.12 23.97
C VAL A 92 21.16 8.17 25.48
N PRO A 93 21.72 9.28 25.99
CA PRO A 93 21.97 9.46 27.42
C PRO A 93 20.64 9.51 28.19
N GLY A 94 20.48 8.66 29.20
CA GLY A 94 19.26 8.61 30.03
C GLY A 94 18.25 7.51 29.68
N THR A 95 18.56 6.62 28.72
CA THR A 95 17.76 5.41 28.48
C THR A 95 17.76 4.52 29.74
N ALA A 96 16.57 4.19 30.24
CA ALA A 96 16.38 3.40 31.45
C ALA A 96 16.98 1.99 31.32
N GLU A 97 17.61 1.50 32.39
CA GLU A 97 18.29 0.20 32.44
C GLU A 97 17.43 -1.00 31.97
N PRO A 98 16.15 -1.16 32.37
CA PRO A 98 15.33 -2.26 31.85
C PRO A 98 15.09 -2.19 30.35
N THR A 99 15.02 -0.98 29.78
CA THR A 99 14.90 -0.78 28.33
C THR A 99 16.21 -1.14 27.62
N ARG A 100 17.36 -0.76 28.20
CA ARG A 100 18.69 -1.11 27.70
C ARG A 100 18.91 -2.62 27.66
N ALA A 101 18.61 -3.31 28.76
CA ALA A 101 18.72 -4.77 28.87
C ALA A 101 17.79 -5.51 27.88
N PHE A 102 16.55 -5.04 27.71
CA PHE A 102 15.62 -5.60 26.73
C PHE A 102 16.13 -5.44 25.30
N VAL A 103 16.59 -4.25 24.91
CA VAL A 103 17.08 -3.99 23.55
C VAL A 103 18.34 -4.79 23.25
N MET A 104 19.27 -4.92 24.19
CA MET A 104 20.46 -5.76 24.04
C MET A 104 20.09 -7.23 23.85
N GLY A 105 19.23 -7.80 24.70
CA GLY A 105 18.78 -9.19 24.54
C GLY A 105 18.01 -9.43 23.25
N PHE A 106 17.30 -8.42 22.74
CA PHE A 106 16.59 -8.50 21.46
C PHE A 106 17.55 -8.45 20.25
N LEU A 107 18.61 -7.64 20.33
CA LEU A 107 19.67 -7.57 19.31
C LEU A 107 20.55 -8.83 19.29
N ASP A 108 20.90 -9.35 20.47
CA ASP A 108 21.73 -10.56 20.63
C ASP A 108 21.00 -11.83 20.18
N GLY A 109 19.67 -11.86 20.29
CA GLY A 109 18.85 -12.98 19.86
C GLY A 109 18.62 -13.09 18.35
N GLU A 110 19.25 -12.25 17.51
CA GLU A 110 19.04 -12.14 16.05
C GLU A 110 17.55 -12.12 15.63
N ARG A 111 16.65 -11.63 16.49
CA ARG A 111 15.22 -11.53 16.18
C ARG A 111 14.96 -10.31 15.30
N VAL A 112 15.52 -10.34 14.10
CA VAL A 112 15.43 -9.27 13.11
C VAL A 112 14.04 -9.34 12.47
N LEU A 113 13.19 -8.34 12.72
CA LEU A 113 11.88 -8.27 12.06
C LEU A 113 11.98 -7.77 10.61
N LEU A 114 13.06 -7.06 10.22
CA LEU A 114 13.37 -6.69 8.83
C LEU A 114 14.90 -6.51 8.63
N HIS A 115 15.51 -7.27 7.72
CA HIS A 115 16.88 -7.00 7.25
C HIS A 115 16.86 -5.73 6.39
N GLY A 116 17.21 -4.59 7.00
CA GLY A 116 17.37 -3.33 6.29
C GLY A 116 18.57 -3.37 5.36
N GLN A 117 18.34 -3.63 4.08
CA GLN A 117 19.23 -3.18 3.02
C GLN A 117 18.55 -2.01 2.28
N PRO A 118 19.13 -0.80 2.27
CA PRO A 118 18.75 0.20 1.29
C PRO A 118 19.22 -0.32 -0.08
N ARG A 119 18.29 -0.57 -1.01
CA ARG A 119 18.67 -0.87 -2.39
C ARG A 119 19.43 0.34 -2.96
N PRO A 120 20.64 0.15 -3.52
CA PRO A 120 21.27 1.20 -4.32
C PRO A 120 20.38 1.48 -5.53
N ARG A 121 20.25 2.77 -5.87
CA ARG A 121 19.59 3.25 -7.09
C ARG A 121 20.33 2.76 -8.33
#